data_AF-I1CU53-F1
#
_entry.id   AF-I1CU53-F1
#
_cell.length_a   1.000
_cell.length_b   1.000
_cell.length_c   1.000
_cell.angle_alpha   90.00
_cell.angle_beta   90.00
_cell.angle_gamma   90.00
#
_symmetry.space_group_name_H-M   'P 1'
#
loop_
_entity.id
_entity.type
_entity.pdbx_description
1 polymer ?
#
loop_
_entity_poly.entity_id
_entity_poly.type
_entity_poly.pdbx_seq_one_letter_code
_entity_poly.pdbx_strand_id
1 'polypeptide(L)'
;MTVENMKKQFEKHNTIVDDFKEGSHVMAKVPTMTGSLNPVYDGPYTVIRKTRGGSYVLQDEMGLLMSRDYTPSELKPIDLHNINEDNEEVYEIEGIVDHRGRGNNREFKVRWKGYSKDEDSWLTPDKITHTSTIENYMKRMGLHPQNKFKKDPI
;
A
#
# COMPACT_ATOMS: atom_id res chain seq x y z
N MET A 1 6.69 38.24 -16.50
CA MET A 1 6.31 37.05 -15.70
C MET A 1 7.09 37.10 -14.40
N THR A 2 6.42 37.24 -13.26
CA THR A 2 7.04 37.41 -11.94
C THR A 2 7.44 36.04 -11.37
N VAL A 3 8.52 35.97 -10.59
CA VAL A 3 9.04 34.72 -9.97
C VAL A 3 7.95 33.98 -9.17
N GLU A 4 7.02 34.70 -8.55
CA GLU A 4 5.86 34.12 -7.84
C GLU A 4 4.88 33.38 -8.74
N ASN A 5 4.66 33.85 -9.97
CA ASN A 5 3.77 33.16 -10.90
C ASN A 5 4.40 31.84 -11.38
N MET A 6 5.72 31.82 -11.56
CA MET A 6 6.47 30.60 -11.90
C MET A 6 6.46 29.60 -10.73
N LYS A 7 6.66 30.09 -9.49
CA LYS A 7 6.59 29.27 -8.27
C LYS A 7 5.21 28.64 -8.07
N LYS A 8 4.12 29.43 -8.19
CA LYS A 8 2.74 28.92 -8.08
C LYS A 8 2.40 27.87 -9.13
N GLN A 9 2.87 28.07 -10.37
CA GLN A 9 2.63 27.10 -11.45
C GLN A 9 3.41 25.80 -11.22
N PHE A 10 4.62 25.89 -10.66
CA PHE A 10 5.43 24.74 -10.29
C PHE A 10 4.81 23.94 -9.13
N GLU A 11 4.42 24.60 -8.04
CA GLU A 11 3.79 23.96 -6.88
C GLU A 11 2.44 23.32 -7.20
N LYS A 12 1.70 23.84 -8.20
CA LYS A 12 0.43 23.26 -8.65
C LYS A 12 0.59 21.85 -9.25
N HIS A 13 1.73 21.57 -9.87
CA HIS A 13 1.96 20.32 -10.60
C HIS A 13 3.05 19.44 -9.97
N ASN A 14 3.85 19.98 -9.05
CA ASN A 14 4.96 19.27 -8.43
C ASN A 14 4.80 19.26 -6.89
N THR A 15 4.82 18.07 -6.31
CA THR A 15 4.94 17.90 -4.87
C THR A 15 6.40 18.17 -4.46
N ILE A 16 6.62 19.21 -3.67
CA ILE A 16 7.91 19.45 -3.03
C ILE A 16 7.97 18.52 -1.82
N VAL A 17 8.80 17.48 -1.89
CA VAL A 17 9.11 16.64 -0.74
C VAL A 17 10.04 17.42 0.17
N ASP A 18 9.70 17.54 1.45
CA ASP A 18 10.59 18.12 2.46
C ASP A 18 11.93 17.38 2.47
N ASP A 19 13.01 18.09 2.80
CA ASP A 19 14.34 17.48 2.86
C ASP A 19 14.38 16.28 3.82
N PHE A 20 14.95 15.16 3.36
CA PHE A 20 15.13 13.98 4.21
C PHE A 20 16.19 14.27 5.27
N LYS A 21 15.79 14.24 6.54
CA LYS A 21 16.71 14.51 7.66
C LYS A 21 17.66 13.34 7.88
N GLU A 22 18.86 13.65 8.38
CA GLU A 22 19.79 12.63 8.85
C GLU A 22 19.12 11.72 9.89
N GLY A 23 19.33 10.41 9.76
CA GLY A 23 18.67 9.38 10.57
C GLY A 23 17.25 9.01 10.12
N SER A 24 16.67 9.71 9.13
CA SER A 24 15.37 9.30 8.56
C SER A 24 15.54 8.06 7.69
N HIS A 25 14.46 7.29 7.55
CA HIS A 25 14.49 6.06 6.78
C HIS A 25 13.75 6.22 5.47
N VAL A 26 14.32 5.61 4.42
CA VAL A 26 13.83 5.72 3.05
C VAL A 26 13.94 4.37 2.34
N MET A 27 13.06 4.12 1.38
CA MET A 27 13.28 3.09 0.37
C MET A 27 13.90 3.72 -0.87
N ALA A 28 14.81 3.00 -1.53
CA ALA A 28 15.49 3.48 -2.74
C ALA A 28 14.97 2.77 -3.99
N LYS A 29 14.65 3.54 -5.04
CA LYS A 29 14.17 3.02 -6.32
C LYS A 29 15.27 2.21 -7.01
N VAL A 30 14.96 0.96 -7.37
CA VAL A 30 15.86 0.11 -8.15
C VAL A 30 15.70 0.44 -9.64
N PRO A 31 16.78 0.77 -10.36
CA PRO A 31 16.74 0.92 -11.80
C PRO A 31 16.72 -0.47 -12.46
N THR A 32 15.58 -1.16 -12.43
CA THR A 32 15.40 -2.39 -13.21
C THR A 32 15.15 -2.04 -14.68
N MET A 33 15.91 -2.65 -15.59
CA MET A 33 15.55 -2.69 -17.01
C MET A 33 14.34 -3.62 -17.17
N THR A 34 13.27 -3.11 -17.78
CA THR A 34 12.16 -3.86 -18.41
C THR A 34 11.12 -4.54 -17.50
N GLY A 35 9.82 -4.28 -17.78
CA GLY A 35 8.72 -5.22 -17.51
C GLY A 35 7.54 -4.70 -16.67
N SER A 36 7.78 -3.97 -15.59
CA SER A 36 6.72 -3.52 -14.67
C SER A 36 6.42 -2.03 -14.81
N LEU A 37 5.14 -1.67 -14.86
CA LEU A 37 4.68 -0.26 -14.80
C LEU A 37 4.94 0.36 -13.42
N ASN A 38 5.05 -0.46 -12.38
CA ASN A 38 5.29 0.00 -11.02
C ASN A 38 6.78 -0.05 -10.68
N PRO A 39 7.38 1.08 -10.26
CA PRO A 39 8.78 1.11 -9.84
C PRO A 39 8.98 0.26 -8.59
N VAL A 40 10.00 -0.61 -8.63
CA VAL A 40 10.43 -1.40 -7.49
C VAL A 40 11.33 -0.54 -6.61
N TYR A 41 11.08 -0.59 -5.31
CA TYR A 41 11.92 0.03 -4.30
C TYR A 41 12.52 -1.06 -3.44
N ASP A 42 13.76 -0.87 -3.03
CA ASP A 42 14.52 -1.80 -2.21
C ASP A 42 14.94 -1.12 -0.90
N GLY A 43 15.16 -1.96 0.11
CA GLY A 43 15.77 -1.70 1.41
C GLY A 43 15.13 -0.60 2.26
N PRO A 44 14.90 -0.83 3.56
CA PRO A 44 14.91 0.30 4.47
C PRO A 44 16.36 0.80 4.60
N TYR A 45 16.63 2.00 4.10
CA TYR A 45 17.92 2.67 4.20
C TYR A 45 17.85 3.84 5.16
N THR A 46 18.94 4.09 5.89
CA THR A 46 19.07 5.28 6.73
C THR A 46 19.78 6.40 5.96
N VAL A 47 19.22 7.60 6.01
CA VAL A 47 19.83 8.81 5.44
C VAL A 47 20.98 9.25 6.33
N ILE A 48 22.20 9.22 5.81
CA ILE A 48 23.39 9.65 6.55
C ILE A 48 23.60 11.15 6.43
N ARG A 49 23.52 11.67 5.20
CA ARG A 49 23.71 13.09 4.92
C ARG A 49 23.19 13.48 3.54
N LYS A 50 22.90 14.78 3.40
CA LYS A 50 22.67 15.42 2.11
C LYS A 50 24.01 15.95 1.53
N THR A 51 24.24 15.74 0.25
CA THR A 51 25.38 16.33 -0.46
C THR A 51 25.09 17.76 -0.85
N ARG A 52 26.13 18.54 -1.17
CA ARG A 52 25.96 19.93 -1.66
C ARG A 52 25.12 19.99 -2.94
N GLY A 53 25.12 18.94 -3.74
CA GLY A 53 24.33 18.82 -4.96
C GLY A 53 22.87 18.44 -4.74
N GLY A 54 22.45 18.18 -3.50
CA GLY A 54 21.07 17.83 -3.16
C GLY A 54 20.74 16.34 -3.21
N SER A 55 21.71 15.49 -3.54
CA SER A 55 21.60 14.03 -3.43
C SER A 55 21.86 13.56 -1.99
N TYR A 56 21.56 12.31 -1.68
CA TYR A 56 21.70 11.73 -0.34
C TYR A 56 22.62 10.52 -0.33
N VAL A 57 23.43 10.41 0.73
CA VAL A 57 24.22 9.22 1.04
C VAL A 57 23.39 8.34 1.97
N LEU A 58 23.26 7.07 1.63
CA LEU A 58 22.47 6.10 2.37
C LEU A 58 23.35 5.03 3.01
N GLN A 59 22.85 4.45 4.09
CA GLN A 59 23.42 3.31 4.79
C GLN A 59 22.39 2.19 4.87
N ASP A 60 22.81 0.95 4.70
CA ASP A 60 21.97 -0.23 4.91
C ASP A 60 21.86 -0.63 6.39
N GLU A 61 21.09 -1.67 6.68
CA GLU A 61 20.90 -2.20 8.03
C GLU A 61 22.18 -2.75 8.68
N MET A 62 23.15 -3.21 7.87
CA MET A 62 24.43 -3.73 8.34
C MET A 62 25.44 -2.61 8.62
N GLY A 63 25.06 -1.35 8.36
CA GLY A 63 25.92 -0.19 8.51
C GLY A 63 26.84 0.05 7.32
N LEU A 64 26.65 -0.64 6.18
CA LEU A 64 27.41 -0.41 4.96
C LEU A 64 26.83 0.79 4.21
N LEU A 65 27.72 1.65 3.72
CA LEU A 65 27.32 2.77 2.88
C LEU A 65 26.98 2.27 1.47
N MET A 66 25.88 2.79 0.94
CA MET A 66 25.50 2.52 -0.45
C MET A 66 26.55 3.10 -1.40
N SER A 67 26.80 2.39 -2.49
CA SER A 67 27.90 2.69 -3.42
C SER A 67 27.72 3.98 -4.24
N ARG A 68 26.54 4.60 -4.21
CA ARG A 68 26.20 5.81 -4.96
C ARG A 68 25.33 6.75 -4.14
N ASP A 69 25.27 8.00 -4.57
CA ASP A 69 24.33 8.99 -4.04
C ASP A 69 22.96 8.85 -4.72
N TYR A 70 21.88 9.12 -3.98
CA TYR A 70 20.51 9.00 -4.46
C TYR A 70 19.82 10.36 -4.55
N THR A 71 19.06 10.58 -5.62
CA THR A 71 18.28 11.80 -5.80
C THR A 71 16.97 11.75 -5.00
N PRO A 72 16.39 12.89 -4.59
CA PRO A 72 15.11 12.89 -3.88
C PRO A 72 14.00 12.08 -4.58
N SER A 73 13.96 12.09 -5.92
CA SER A 73 12.97 11.33 -6.71
C SER A 73 13.14 9.81 -6.69
N GLU A 74 14.33 9.33 -6.33
CA GLU A 74 14.59 7.90 -6.15
C GLU A 74 14.23 7.44 -4.74
N LEU A 75 13.90 8.35 -3.82
CA LEU A 75 13.65 8.03 -2.41
C LEU A 75 12.17 8.10 -2.10
N LYS A 76 11.69 7.11 -1.34
CA LYS A 76 10.40 7.16 -0.68
C LYS A 76 10.60 7.19 0.83
N PRO A 77 10.08 8.20 1.55
CA PRO A 77 10.12 8.18 3.00
C PRO A 77 9.32 6.99 3.51
N ILE A 78 9.82 6.35 4.55
CA ILE A 78 9.17 5.25 5.23
C ILE A 78 9.21 5.46 6.73
N ASP A 79 8.19 4.93 7.39
CA ASP A 79 8.21 4.73 8.83
C ASP A 79 8.52 3.25 9.07
N LEU A 80 9.67 2.94 9.67
CA LEU A 80 10.05 1.55 9.96
C LEU A 80 9.03 0.83 10.82
N HIS A 81 8.28 1.55 11.68
CA HIS A 81 7.25 0.91 12.49
C HIS A 81 6.09 0.40 11.61
N ASN A 82 5.78 1.09 10.51
CA ASN A 82 4.66 0.74 9.63
C ASN A 82 5.05 -0.25 8.51
N ILE A 83 6.33 -0.30 8.08
CA ILE A 83 6.76 -1.28 7.06
C ILE A 83 6.62 -2.72 7.56
N ASN A 84 6.81 -2.94 8.86
CA ASN A 84 6.59 -4.26 9.44
C ASN A 84 5.10 -4.65 9.44
N GLU A 85 4.19 -3.68 9.42
CA GLU A 85 2.74 -3.87 9.33
C GLU A 85 2.23 -4.06 7.89
N ASP A 86 2.90 -3.47 6.90
CA ASP A 86 2.52 -3.57 5.47
C ASP A 86 2.84 -4.93 4.82
N ASN A 87 3.43 -5.88 5.57
CA ASN A 87 3.32 -7.29 5.25
C ASN A 87 1.90 -7.77 5.59
N GLU A 88 0.89 -7.25 4.90
CA GLU A 88 -0.46 -7.82 4.95
C GLU A 88 -0.35 -9.29 4.52
N GLU A 89 -0.34 -10.18 5.51
CA GLU A 89 -0.18 -11.60 5.30
C GLU A 89 -1.37 -12.11 4.48
N VAL A 90 -1.11 -12.48 3.22
CA VAL A 90 -2.13 -13.00 2.33
C VAL A 90 -2.25 -14.52 2.55
N TYR A 91 -3.42 -14.94 2.99
CA TYR A 91 -3.74 -16.36 3.22
C TYR A 91 -4.77 -16.87 2.20
N GLU A 92 -4.65 -18.15 1.82
CA GLU A 92 -5.61 -18.76 0.89
C GLU A 92 -6.93 -19.08 1.61
N ILE A 93 -8.03 -18.59 1.06
CA ILE A 93 -9.38 -18.83 1.57
C ILE A 93 -9.86 -20.21 1.11
N GLU A 94 -10.28 -21.06 2.06
CA GLU A 94 -11.01 -22.30 1.75
C GLU A 94 -12.47 -21.98 1.40
N GLY A 95 -13.09 -21.07 2.15
CA GLY A 95 -14.44 -20.59 1.88
C GLY A 95 -14.96 -19.62 2.91
N ILE A 96 -16.14 -19.05 2.63
CA ILE A 96 -16.90 -18.24 3.59
C ILE A 96 -17.91 -19.16 4.27
N VAL A 97 -17.89 -19.20 5.60
CA VAL A 97 -18.73 -20.09 6.42
C VAL A 97 -19.91 -19.37 7.06
N ASP A 98 -19.81 -18.04 7.23
CA ASP A 98 -20.88 -17.24 7.83
C ASP A 98 -20.80 -15.77 7.36
N HIS A 99 -21.87 -15.00 7.59
CA HIS A 99 -21.89 -13.56 7.37
C HIS A 99 -22.71 -12.83 8.46
N ARG A 100 -22.31 -11.62 8.80
CA ARG A 100 -23.04 -10.76 9.76
C ARG A 100 -23.15 -9.33 9.25
N GLY A 101 -24.09 -8.57 9.81
CA GLY A 101 -24.33 -7.18 9.42
C GLY A 101 -25.15 -7.00 8.14
N ARG A 102 -25.40 -5.73 7.78
CA ARG A 102 -26.26 -5.33 6.66
C ARG A 102 -25.61 -4.21 5.84
N GLY A 103 -25.92 -4.18 4.54
CA GLY A 103 -25.42 -3.14 3.64
C GLY A 103 -23.90 -3.11 3.58
N ASN A 104 -23.31 -1.92 3.72
CA ASN A 104 -21.87 -1.70 3.64
C ASN A 104 -21.10 -2.21 4.87
N ASN A 105 -21.76 -2.47 5.99
CA ASN A 105 -21.13 -2.97 7.23
C ASN A 105 -21.24 -4.49 7.34
N ARG A 106 -21.31 -5.19 6.20
CA ARG A 106 -21.39 -6.65 6.17
C ARG A 106 -19.99 -7.24 6.27
N GLU A 107 -19.81 -8.16 7.19
CA GLU A 107 -18.57 -8.93 7.37
C GLU A 107 -18.83 -10.39 7.04
N PHE A 108 -17.79 -11.08 6.61
CA PHE A 108 -17.80 -12.49 6.24
C PHE A 108 -16.83 -13.27 7.13
N LYS A 109 -17.29 -14.40 7.66
CA LYS A 109 -16.44 -15.32 8.42
C LYS A 109 -15.74 -16.24 7.44
N VAL A 110 -14.42 -16.14 7.39
CA VAL A 110 -13.54 -16.82 6.44
C VAL A 110 -12.92 -18.04 7.10
N ARG A 111 -13.02 -19.20 6.43
CA ARG A 111 -12.24 -20.40 6.71
C ARG A 111 -10.96 -20.35 5.90
N TRP A 112 -9.83 -20.45 6.59
CA TRP A 112 -8.51 -20.48 5.97
C TRP A 112 -8.11 -21.88 5.56
N LYS A 113 -7.56 -22.04 4.35
CA LYS A 113 -7.17 -23.33 3.82
C LYS A 113 -6.03 -23.93 4.64
N GLY A 114 -6.23 -25.14 5.14
CA GLY A 114 -5.24 -25.86 5.95
C GLY A 114 -5.25 -25.49 7.44
N TYR A 115 -6.16 -24.60 7.87
CA TYR A 115 -6.34 -24.23 9.27
C TYR A 115 -7.66 -24.76 9.82
N SER A 116 -7.74 -24.85 11.15
CA SER A 116 -8.95 -25.31 11.83
C SER A 116 -10.00 -24.19 11.90
N LYS A 117 -11.25 -24.57 12.21
CA LYS A 117 -12.36 -23.62 12.41
C LYS A 117 -12.11 -22.59 13.54
N ASP A 118 -11.18 -22.88 14.43
CA ASP A 118 -10.87 -22.00 15.57
C ASP A 118 -10.04 -20.79 15.11
N GLU A 119 -9.43 -20.87 13.93
CA GLU A 119 -8.71 -19.78 13.26
C GLU A 119 -9.61 -18.96 12.31
N ASP A 120 -10.91 -19.26 12.25
CA ASP A 120 -11.83 -18.57 11.35
C ASP A 120 -11.98 -17.08 11.75
N SER A 121 -11.71 -16.18 10.80
CA SER A 121 -11.69 -14.73 11.05
C SER A 121 -12.81 -13.99 10.33
N TRP A 122 -13.31 -12.92 10.94
CA TRP A 122 -14.29 -12.02 10.32
C TRP A 122 -13.57 -10.93 9.51
N LEU A 123 -13.86 -10.87 8.21
CA LEU A 123 -13.28 -9.89 7.30
C LEU A 123 -14.34 -9.02 6.63
N THR A 124 -13.97 -7.78 6.36
CA THR A 124 -14.74 -6.87 5.51
C THR A 124 -14.52 -7.20 4.03
N PRO A 125 -15.42 -6.79 3.12
CA PRO A 125 -15.33 -7.16 1.70
C PRO A 125 -14.05 -6.66 1.02
N ASP A 126 -13.52 -5.52 1.46
CA ASP A 126 -12.28 -4.90 0.97
C ASP A 126 -11.02 -5.70 1.34
N LYS A 127 -11.07 -6.52 2.40
CA LYS A 127 -9.98 -7.41 2.81
C LYS A 127 -9.98 -8.77 2.10
N ILE A 128 -10.96 -9.02 1.23
CA ILE A 128 -11.07 -10.28 0.47
C ILE A 128 -10.74 -10.00 -1.00
N THR A 129 -9.59 -10.49 -1.45
CA THR A 129 -9.05 -10.20 -2.78
C THR A 129 -9.88 -10.82 -3.91
N HIS A 130 -10.43 -12.02 -3.70
CA HIS A 130 -11.22 -12.73 -4.70
C HIS A 130 -12.72 -12.52 -4.47
N THR A 131 -13.28 -11.51 -5.14
CA THR A 131 -14.72 -11.16 -5.05
C THR A 131 -15.65 -12.32 -5.41
N SER A 132 -15.21 -13.22 -6.29
CA SER A 132 -15.95 -14.44 -6.66
C SER A 132 -16.27 -15.33 -5.46
N THR A 133 -15.43 -15.32 -4.41
CA THR A 133 -15.68 -16.07 -3.16
C THR A 133 -16.92 -15.54 -2.44
N ILE A 134 -17.03 -14.22 -2.34
CA ILE A 134 -18.18 -13.53 -1.75
C ILE A 134 -19.43 -13.77 -2.60
N GLU A 135 -19.33 -13.58 -3.92
CA GLU A 135 -20.45 -13.75 -4.85
C GLU A 135 -21.02 -15.17 -4.81
N ASN A 136 -20.16 -16.19 -4.83
CA ASN A 136 -20.55 -17.59 -4.76
C ASN A 136 -21.26 -17.92 -3.45
N TYR A 137 -20.74 -17.41 -2.32
CA TYR A 137 -21.37 -17.59 -1.02
C TYR A 137 -22.74 -16.90 -0.95
N MET A 138 -22.83 -15.62 -1.34
CA MET A 138 -24.09 -14.87 -1.33
C MET A 138 -25.15 -15.52 -2.22
N LYS A 139 -24.76 -15.98 -3.42
CA LYS A 139 -25.65 -16.71 -4.34
C LYS A 139 -26.21 -17.98 -3.71
N ARG A 140 -25.37 -18.76 -3.01
CA ARG A 140 -25.80 -19.97 -2.28
C ARG A 140 -26.75 -19.66 -1.12
N MET A 141 -26.54 -18.54 -0.44
CA MET A 141 -27.41 -18.08 0.65
C MET A 141 -28.71 -17.40 0.16
N GLY A 142 -28.94 -17.30 -1.15
CA GLY A 142 -30.11 -16.61 -1.72
C GLY A 142 -30.08 -15.09 -1.53
N LEU A 143 -28.91 -14.53 -1.22
CA LEU A 143 -28.71 -13.10 -1.05
C LEU A 143 -28.16 -12.52 -2.36
N HIS A 144 -28.91 -11.61 -2.99
CA HIS A 144 -28.40 -10.87 -4.13
C HIS A 144 -27.51 -9.70 -3.65
N PRO A 145 -26.35 -9.43 -4.29
CA PRO A 145 -25.60 -8.21 -4.01
C PRO A 145 -26.51 -6.98 -4.23
N GLN A 146 -26.50 -6.04 -3.27
CA GLN A 146 -27.37 -4.87 -3.31
C GLN A 146 -27.07 -4.05 -4.57
N ASN A 147 -28.07 -3.94 -5.44
CA ASN A 147 -27.97 -3.18 -6.67
C ASN A 147 -28.07 -1.69 -6.33
N LYS A 148 -27.00 -0.89 -6.56
CA LYS A 148 -26.94 0.54 -6.21
C LYS A 148 -27.87 1.45 -7.06
N PHE A 149 -28.78 0.89 -7.85
CA PHE A 149 -29.61 1.62 -8.83
C PHE A 149 -31.11 1.29 -8.78
N LYS A 150 -31.74 1.31 -7.60
CA LYS A 150 -33.19 1.54 -7.54
C LYS A 150 -33.44 2.96 -7.04
N LYS A 151 -33.74 3.88 -7.98
CA LYS A 151 -34.50 5.09 -7.66
C LYS A 151 -35.94 4.65 -7.39
N ASP A 152 -36.49 5.08 -6.26
CA ASP A 152 -37.89 4.87 -5.94
C ASP A 152 -38.77 5.57 -6.99
N PRO A 153 -39.90 4.96 -7.42
CA PRO A 153 -40.85 5.65 -8.27
C PRO A 153 -41.55 6.76 -7.49
N ILE A 154 -41.80 7.88 -8.19
CA ILE A 154 -42.56 9.05 -7.72
C ILE A 154 -44.03 8.65 -7.49
#